data_AF-A0A6L5YIW2-F1
#
_entry.id   AF-A0A6L5YIW2-F1
#
_cell.length_a   1.000
_cell.length_b   1.000
_cell.length_c   1.000
_cell.angle_alpha   90.00
_cell.angle_beta   90.00
_cell.angle_gamma   90.00
#
_symmetry.space_group_name_H-M   'P 1'
#
loop_
_entity.id
_entity.type
_entity.pdbx_description
1 polymer ?
#
loop_
_entity_poly.entity_id
_entity_poly.type
_entity_poly.pdbx_seq_one_letter_code
_entity_poly.pdbx_strand_id
1 'polypeptide(L)'
;MTDRTQADVEYAQRLRETGWTNLTPEEQKEYLAGLKGCLNTSDLLRIENDIQILLDVLELDGTSYVNNVPALPTASYFGNLSSNVTAIREAYCVHADTPQVPALPYNTWQAYNAIEQILNDVYEVVSAQFSYYAGNEIYAGDTIGLLL
;
A
#
# COMPACT_ATOMS: atom_id res chain seq x y z
N MET A 1 -5.50 -1.72 1.63
CA MET A 1 -6.18 -2.53 2.66
C MET A 1 -5.42 -2.41 3.97
N THR A 2 -5.89 -1.59 4.90
CA THR A 2 -5.17 -1.22 6.13
C THR A 2 -5.77 -1.84 7.39
N ASP A 3 -6.78 -2.69 7.23
CA ASP A 3 -7.69 -3.14 8.28
C ASP A 3 -7.61 -4.65 8.53
N ARG A 4 -6.49 -5.31 8.19
CA ARG A 4 -6.25 -6.69 8.65
C ARG A 4 -6.27 -6.73 10.16
N THR A 5 -6.85 -7.77 10.72
CA THR A 5 -6.96 -7.98 12.17
C THR A 5 -6.45 -9.35 12.59
N GLN A 6 -6.24 -9.52 13.89
CA GLN A 6 -5.93 -10.82 14.47
C GLN A 6 -7.03 -11.86 14.18
N ALA A 7 -8.30 -11.45 14.18
CA ALA A 7 -9.42 -12.33 13.86
C ALA A 7 -9.36 -12.85 12.41
N ASP A 8 -8.90 -12.03 11.46
CA ASP A 8 -8.71 -12.46 10.07
C ASP A 8 -7.63 -13.54 9.95
N VAL A 9 -6.55 -13.40 10.72
CA VAL A 9 -5.46 -14.38 10.77
C VAL A 9 -5.91 -15.68 11.42
N GLU A 10 -6.63 -15.58 12.54
CA GLU A 10 -7.19 -16.73 13.23
C GLU A 10 -8.20 -17.47 12.37
N TYR A 11 -9.04 -16.74 11.62
CA TYR A 11 -9.95 -17.33 10.65
C TYR A 11 -9.20 -18.11 9.57
N ALA A 12 -8.15 -17.52 9.00
CA ALA A 12 -7.33 -18.19 8.00
C ALA A 12 -6.58 -19.41 8.55
N GLN A 13 -6.10 -19.35 9.79
CA GLN A 13 -5.50 -20.48 10.49
C GLN A 13 -6.50 -21.61 10.71
N ARG A 14 -7.71 -21.28 11.17
CA ARG A 14 -8.80 -22.25 11.37
C ARG A 14 -9.15 -22.99 10.08
N LEU A 15 -9.29 -22.27 8.96
CA LEU A 15 -9.55 -22.88 7.65
C LEU A 15 -8.43 -23.84 7.25
N ARG A 16 -7.17 -23.42 7.45
CA ARG A 16 -5.99 -24.25 7.15
C ARG A 16 -5.94 -25.52 8.00
N GLU A 17 -6.20 -25.41 9.30
CA GLU A 17 -6.18 -26.54 10.25
C GLU A 17 -7.33 -27.51 10.04
N THR A 18 -8.52 -27.01 9.65
CA THR A 18 -9.67 -27.85 9.32
C THR A 18 -9.36 -28.77 8.14
N GLY A 19 -8.58 -28.27 7.17
CA GLY A 19 -8.15 -29.01 5.99
C GLY A 19 -9.22 -29.03 4.90
N TRP A 20 -8.77 -28.93 3.65
CA TRP A 20 -9.62 -28.70 2.48
C TRP A 20 -10.85 -29.61 2.37
N THR A 21 -10.70 -30.90 2.65
CA THR A 21 -11.76 -31.91 2.53
C THR A 21 -12.87 -31.76 3.57
N ASN A 22 -12.59 -31.07 4.67
CA ASN A 22 -13.53 -30.89 5.79
C ASN A 22 -14.17 -29.50 5.82
N LEU A 23 -13.74 -28.58 4.94
CA LEU A 23 -14.33 -27.26 4.78
C LEU A 23 -15.71 -27.36 4.11
N THR A 24 -16.63 -26.45 4.47
CA THR A 24 -17.89 -26.33 3.74
C THR A 24 -17.64 -25.77 2.33
N PRO A 25 -18.58 -25.94 1.36
CA PRO A 25 -18.46 -25.33 0.04
C PRO A 25 -18.25 -23.82 0.06
N GLU A 26 -18.86 -23.13 1.02
CA GLU A 26 -18.72 -21.68 1.23
C GLU A 26 -17.30 -21.34 1.70
N GLU A 27 -16.77 -22.08 2.67
CA GLU A 27 -15.41 -21.87 3.17
C GLU A 27 -14.34 -22.20 2.13
N GLN A 28 -14.57 -23.22 1.32
CA GLN A 28 -13.72 -23.53 0.17
C GLN A 28 -13.70 -22.37 -0.84
N LYS A 29 -14.86 -21.77 -1.12
CA LYS A 29 -14.97 -20.61 -2.00
C LYS A 29 -14.21 -19.41 -1.43
N GLU A 30 -14.36 -19.11 -0.14
CA GLU A 30 -13.62 -18.03 0.51
C GLU A 30 -12.11 -18.27 0.51
N TYR A 31 -11.68 -19.50 0.79
CA TYR A 31 -10.27 -19.90 0.75
C TYR A 31 -9.66 -19.64 -0.64
N LEU A 32 -10.36 -20.01 -1.71
CA LEU A 32 -9.91 -19.80 -3.09
C LEU A 32 -9.93 -18.33 -3.52
N ALA A 33 -10.80 -17.50 -2.92
CA ALA A 33 -10.85 -16.07 -3.22
C ALA A 33 -9.64 -15.30 -2.65
N GLY A 34 -8.90 -15.90 -1.72
CA GLY A 34 -7.81 -15.26 -0.99
C GLY A 34 -8.31 -14.70 0.34
N LEU A 35 -7.81 -15.26 1.44
CA LEU A 35 -8.24 -14.87 2.79
C LEU A 35 -7.55 -13.58 3.22
N LYS A 36 -8.32 -12.69 3.85
CA LYS A 36 -7.85 -11.37 4.33
C LYS A 36 -6.65 -11.47 5.29
N GLY A 37 -6.63 -12.51 6.14
CA GLY A 37 -5.55 -12.79 7.09
C GLY A 37 -4.30 -13.42 6.47
N CYS A 38 -4.29 -13.66 5.17
CA CYS A 38 -3.13 -14.17 4.43
C CYS A 38 -2.53 -13.05 3.57
N LEU A 39 -1.25 -13.23 3.20
CA LEU A 39 -0.66 -12.45 2.12
C LEU A 39 -1.07 -13.06 0.78
N ASN A 40 -1.85 -12.34 -0.01
CA ASN A 40 -2.28 -12.79 -1.33
C ASN A 40 -1.48 -12.10 -2.43
N THR A 41 -1.39 -12.73 -3.60
CA THR A 41 -0.76 -12.10 -4.78
C THR A 41 -1.44 -10.78 -5.15
N SER A 42 -2.76 -10.69 -4.97
CA SER A 42 -3.52 -9.45 -5.19
C SER A 42 -3.11 -8.32 -4.25
N ASP A 43 -2.67 -8.62 -3.03
CA ASP A 43 -2.14 -7.62 -2.10
C ASP A 43 -0.82 -7.04 -2.61
N LEU A 44 0.10 -7.91 -3.04
CA LEU A 44 1.39 -7.47 -3.59
C LEU A 44 1.23 -6.69 -4.89
N LEU A 45 0.35 -7.12 -5.79
CA LEU A 45 0.06 -6.40 -7.03
C LEU A 45 -0.47 -4.98 -6.75
N ARG A 46 -1.36 -4.83 -5.77
CA ARG A 46 -1.87 -3.52 -5.35
C ARG A 46 -0.75 -2.66 -4.75
N ILE A 47 0.03 -3.21 -3.82
CA ILE A 47 1.15 -2.49 -3.20
C ILE A 47 2.16 -2.01 -4.26
N GLU A 48 2.56 -2.87 -5.20
CA GLU A 48 3.50 -2.46 -6.25
C GLU A 48 2.91 -1.44 -7.22
N ASN A 49 1.61 -1.51 -7.50
CA ASN A 49 0.92 -0.49 -8.29
C ASN A 49 0.96 0.88 -7.57
N ASP A 50 0.66 0.90 -6.28
CA ASP A 50 0.67 2.13 -5.48
C ASP A 50 2.09 2.70 -5.36
N ILE A 51 3.09 1.83 -5.20
CA ILE A 51 4.51 2.22 -5.24
C ILE A 51 4.84 2.86 -6.60
N GLN A 52 4.45 2.25 -7.72
CA GLN A 52 4.73 2.81 -9.05
C GLN A 52 4.14 4.22 -9.20
N ILE A 53 2.86 4.39 -8.84
CA ILE A 53 2.18 5.69 -8.91
C ILE A 53 2.94 6.73 -8.09
N LEU A 54 3.34 6.39 -6.86
CA LEU A 54 4.02 7.35 -5.99
C LEU A 54 5.46 7.63 -6.41
N LEU A 55 6.19 6.65 -6.95
CA LEU A 55 7.50 6.89 -7.56
C LEU A 55 7.38 7.90 -8.71
N ASP A 56 6.39 7.73 -9.58
CA ASP A 56 6.17 8.61 -10.74
C ASP A 56 5.74 10.02 -10.31
N VAL A 57 4.78 10.13 -9.39
CA VAL A 57 4.23 11.42 -8.96
C VAL A 57 5.22 12.24 -8.13
N LEU A 58 6.03 11.57 -7.31
CA LEU A 58 7.05 12.21 -6.48
C LEU A 58 8.40 12.35 -7.18
N GLU A 59 8.51 11.89 -8.44
CA GLU A 59 9.74 11.88 -9.24
C GLU A 59 10.93 11.22 -8.50
N LEU A 60 10.67 10.09 -7.84
CA LEU A 60 11.67 9.37 -7.05
C LEU A 60 12.44 8.34 -7.86
N ASP A 61 13.75 8.27 -7.60
CA ASP A 61 14.60 7.21 -8.12
C ASP A 61 14.25 5.88 -7.44
N GLY A 62 13.50 5.03 -8.15
CA GLY A 62 13.09 3.72 -7.68
C GLY A 62 12.65 2.83 -8.84
N THR A 63 12.46 1.55 -8.56
CA THR A 63 11.87 0.62 -9.53
C THR A 63 10.89 -0.24 -8.78
N SER A 64 9.61 -0.13 -9.16
CA SER A 64 8.57 -1.01 -8.66
C SER A 64 8.62 -2.36 -9.40
N TYR A 65 7.96 -3.35 -8.83
CA TYR A 65 7.68 -4.62 -9.48
C TYR A 65 6.26 -4.66 -10.06
N VAL A 66 5.68 -3.50 -10.42
CA VAL A 66 4.38 -3.46 -11.08
C VAL A 66 4.40 -4.34 -12.34
N ASN A 67 3.38 -5.17 -12.52
CA ASN A 67 3.30 -6.19 -13.58
C ASN A 67 4.39 -7.29 -13.55
N ASN A 68 5.29 -7.30 -12.58
CA ASN A 68 6.40 -8.24 -12.44
C ASN A 68 6.53 -8.80 -11.01
N VAL A 69 5.44 -8.83 -10.24
CA VAL A 69 5.43 -9.45 -8.91
C VAL A 69 5.80 -10.93 -9.03
N PRO A 70 6.87 -11.41 -8.37
CA PRO A 70 7.27 -12.80 -8.46
C PRO A 70 6.23 -13.72 -7.81
N ALA A 71 5.97 -14.87 -8.44
CA ALA A 71 5.08 -15.89 -7.87
C ALA A 71 5.55 -16.38 -6.49
N LEU A 72 6.87 -16.39 -6.26
CA LEU A 72 7.49 -16.67 -4.98
C LEU A 72 8.38 -15.47 -4.59
N PRO A 73 7.89 -14.57 -3.73
CA PRO A 73 8.65 -13.42 -3.24
C PRO A 73 9.96 -13.84 -2.56
N THR A 74 11.05 -13.16 -2.92
CA THR A 74 12.38 -13.39 -2.34
C THR A 74 12.73 -12.32 -1.32
N ALA A 75 13.77 -12.54 -0.51
CA ALA A 75 14.29 -11.51 0.39
C ALA A 75 14.73 -10.24 -0.36
N SER A 76 15.28 -10.38 -1.57
CA SER A 76 15.67 -9.25 -2.42
C SER A 76 14.45 -8.43 -2.87
N TYR A 77 13.34 -9.10 -3.20
CA TYR A 77 12.09 -8.43 -3.55
C TYR A 77 11.56 -7.59 -2.38
N PHE A 78 11.48 -8.17 -1.18
CA PHE A 78 11.05 -7.41 0.00
C PHE A 78 12.04 -6.32 0.41
N GLY A 79 13.33 -6.49 0.16
CA GLY A 79 14.34 -5.44 0.30
C GLY A 79 14.07 -4.24 -0.61
N ASN A 80 13.74 -4.48 -1.89
CA ASN A 80 13.37 -3.43 -2.81
C ASN A 80 12.05 -2.75 -2.41
N LEU A 81 11.02 -3.52 -2.06
CA LEU A 81 9.75 -2.99 -1.55
C LEU A 81 9.99 -2.07 -0.34
N SER A 82 10.78 -2.54 0.65
CA SER A 82 11.16 -1.75 1.82
C SER A 82 11.87 -0.45 1.43
N SER A 83 12.80 -0.50 0.47
CA SER A 83 13.54 0.67 0.00
C SER A 83 12.61 1.69 -0.65
N ASN A 84 11.71 1.25 -1.53
CA ASN A 84 10.75 2.12 -2.21
C ASN A 84 9.79 2.77 -1.20
N VAL A 85 9.21 1.99 -0.28
CA VAL A 85 8.29 2.51 0.75
C VAL A 85 9.01 3.51 1.67
N THR A 86 10.28 3.27 2.00
CA THR A 86 11.11 4.22 2.78
C THR A 86 11.31 5.52 2.02
N ALA A 87 11.75 5.45 0.75
CA ALA A 87 11.96 6.63 -0.08
C ALA A 87 10.66 7.44 -0.23
N ILE A 88 9.53 6.77 -0.49
CA ILE A 88 8.21 7.40 -0.61
C ILE A 88 7.82 8.11 0.70
N ARG A 89 8.02 7.45 1.85
CA ARG A 89 7.70 8.03 3.17
C ARG A 89 8.58 9.24 3.51
N GLU A 90 9.84 9.22 3.09
CA GLU A 90 10.81 10.29 3.39
C GLU A 90 10.75 11.46 2.41
N ALA A 91 10.23 11.25 1.20
CA ALA A 91 10.20 12.24 0.13
C ALA A 91 9.31 13.45 0.42
N TYR A 92 8.25 13.28 1.23
CA TYR A 92 7.25 14.31 1.43
C TYR A 92 6.75 14.42 2.87
N CYS A 93 5.91 15.42 3.12
CA CYS A 93 5.22 15.57 4.39
C CYS A 93 4.26 14.38 4.59
N VAL A 94 4.39 13.71 5.74
CA VAL A 94 3.46 12.67 6.19
C VAL A 94 2.70 13.15 7.42
N HIS A 95 1.55 12.53 7.71
CA HIS A 95 0.84 12.80 8.95
C HIS A 95 1.67 12.36 10.16
N ALA A 96 1.41 12.98 11.32
CA ALA A 96 2.15 12.67 12.55
C ALA A 96 1.90 11.21 13.03
N ASP A 97 0.75 10.64 12.67
CA ASP A 97 0.31 9.29 12.95
C ASP A 97 0.63 8.29 11.81
N THR A 98 1.19 8.75 10.69
CA THR A 98 1.66 7.85 9.62
C THR A 98 2.73 6.91 10.18
N PRO A 99 2.52 5.58 10.12
CA PRO A 99 3.39 4.63 10.80
C PRO A 99 4.82 4.66 10.24
N GLN A 100 5.76 4.13 11.02
CA GLN A 100 7.12 3.90 10.55
C GLN A 100 7.15 2.71 9.59
N VAL A 101 8.11 2.71 8.66
CA VAL A 101 8.33 1.55 7.78
C VAL A 101 8.69 0.35 8.66
N PRO A 102 7.94 -0.76 8.59
CA PRO A 102 8.24 -1.94 9.38
C PRO A 102 9.60 -2.52 8.99
N ALA A 103 10.28 -3.17 9.95
CA ALA A 103 11.51 -3.88 9.65
C ALA A 103 11.24 -5.21 8.94
N LEU A 104 12.16 -5.63 8.08
CA LEU A 104 12.17 -6.98 7.51
C LEU A 104 12.48 -8.02 8.61
N PRO A 105 11.96 -9.25 8.49
CA PRO A 105 11.04 -9.75 7.46
C PRO A 105 9.56 -9.37 7.72
N TYR A 106 8.78 -9.20 6.65
CA TYR A 106 7.34 -8.94 6.73
C TYR A 106 6.53 -10.21 7.00
N ASN A 107 6.55 -10.65 8.25
CA ASN A 107 5.87 -11.87 8.70
C ASN A 107 4.60 -11.61 9.53
N THR A 108 4.21 -10.35 9.70
CA THR A 108 3.05 -9.93 10.48
C THR A 108 2.05 -9.15 9.64
N TRP A 109 0.77 -9.28 9.95
CA TRP A 109 -0.29 -8.53 9.27
C TRP A 109 -0.18 -7.03 9.56
N GLN A 110 0.35 -6.65 10.72
CA GLN A 110 0.62 -5.27 11.11
C GLN A 110 1.62 -4.61 10.15
N ALA A 111 2.66 -5.35 9.71
CA ALA A 111 3.62 -4.83 8.76
C ALA A 111 2.96 -4.46 7.42
N TYR A 112 2.08 -5.31 6.90
CA TYR A 112 1.35 -5.03 5.65
C TYR A 112 0.35 -3.89 5.80
N ASN A 113 -0.35 -3.79 6.94
CA ASN A 113 -1.22 -2.64 7.20
C ASN A 113 -0.41 -1.34 7.26
N ALA A 114 0.75 -1.35 7.92
CA ALA A 114 1.62 -0.18 8.01
C ALA A 114 2.14 0.26 6.63
N ILE A 115 2.57 -0.69 5.79
CA ILE A 115 2.99 -0.41 4.41
C ILE A 115 1.86 0.22 3.61
N GLU A 116 0.67 -0.40 3.59
CA GLU A 116 -0.47 0.12 2.83
C GLU A 116 -0.95 1.47 3.39
N GLN A 117 -0.83 1.70 4.70
CA GLN A 117 -1.18 2.98 5.32
C GLN A 117 -0.18 4.07 4.92
N ILE A 118 1.13 3.80 4.92
CA ILE A 118 2.14 4.76 4.45
C ILE A 118 1.84 5.20 3.02
N LEU A 119 1.60 4.24 2.12
CA LEU A 119 1.31 4.54 0.72
C LEU A 119 0.02 5.37 0.57
N ASN A 120 -1.03 5.00 1.30
CA ASN A 120 -2.30 5.74 1.29
C ASN A 120 -2.15 7.17 1.85
N ASP A 121 -1.50 7.33 3.00
CA ASP A 121 -1.31 8.63 3.65
C ASP A 121 -0.51 9.59 2.75
N VAL A 122 0.58 9.11 2.15
CA VAL A 122 1.38 9.91 1.20
C VAL A 122 0.55 10.28 -0.03
N TYR A 123 -0.20 9.32 -0.59
CA TYR A 123 -1.09 9.57 -1.71
C TYR A 123 -2.15 10.63 -1.38
N GLU A 124 -2.77 10.58 -0.20
CA GLU A 124 -3.76 11.56 0.25
C GLU A 124 -3.17 12.97 0.38
N VAL A 125 -2.00 13.09 1.00
CA VAL A 125 -1.31 14.39 1.16
C VAL A 125 -0.96 14.99 -0.20
N VAL A 126 -0.39 14.20 -1.09
CA VAL A 126 -0.03 14.64 -2.45
C VAL A 126 -1.28 15.01 -3.25
N SER A 127 -2.32 14.19 -3.18
CA SER A 127 -3.60 14.42 -3.88
C SER A 127 -4.30 15.69 -3.41
N ALA A 128 -4.21 16.03 -2.13
CA ALA A 128 -4.80 17.26 -1.59
C ALA A 128 -4.18 18.53 -2.21
N GLN A 129 -2.91 18.49 -2.60
CA GLN A 129 -2.22 19.62 -3.24
C GLN A 129 -2.66 19.85 -4.70
N PHE A 130 -3.18 18.82 -5.37
CA PHE A 130 -3.74 18.95 -6.72
C PHE A 130 -5.15 19.60 -6.72
N SER A 131 -5.62 20.12 -5.58
CA SER A 131 -6.79 21.00 -5.55
C SER A 131 -6.49 22.29 -6.33
N TYR A 132 -6.85 22.27 -7.62
CA TYR A 132 -6.94 23.46 -8.45
C TYR A 132 -7.82 24.49 -7.73
N TYR A 133 -7.24 25.64 -7.38
CA TYR A 133 -7.99 26.87 -7.10
C TYR A 133 -8.66 27.33 -8.41
N ALA A 134 -9.71 26.63 -8.83
CA ALA A 134 -10.57 27.01 -9.93
C ALA A 134 -11.97 27.24 -9.36
N GLY A 135 -12.19 28.41 -8.75
CA GLY A 135 -13.53 28.75 -8.27
C GLY A 135 -13.68 30.09 -7.56
N ASN A 136 -13.96 31.11 -8.38
CA ASN A 136 -14.91 32.19 -8.09
C ASN A 136 -14.43 33.45 -7.36
N GLU A 137 -13.30 34.03 -7.78
CA GLU A 137 -13.19 35.47 -8.11
C GLU A 137 -11.73 35.84 -8.42
N ILE A 138 -11.45 36.27 -9.65
CA ILE A 138 -10.29 37.11 -9.93
C ILE A 138 -10.69 38.51 -9.49
N TYR A 139 -10.26 38.92 -8.30
CA TYR A 139 -10.28 40.33 -7.95
C TYR A 139 -9.18 41.02 -8.78
N ALA A 140 -9.58 41.99 -9.61
CA ALA A 140 -8.66 42.74 -10.46
C ALA A 140 -7.75 43.63 -9.59
N GLY A 141 -6.51 43.18 -9.33
CA GLY A 141 -5.54 44.03 -8.63
C GLY A 141 -4.24 43.37 -8.19
N ASP A 142 -4.22 42.07 -7.86
CA ASP A 142 -3.00 41.48 -7.28
C ASP A 142 -2.11 40.84 -8.34
N THR A 143 -0.98 41.49 -8.58
CA THR A 143 0.15 40.96 -9.34
C THR A 143 0.96 40.05 -8.42
N ILE A 144 0.60 38.77 -8.34
CA ILE A 144 1.46 37.72 -7.77
C ILE A 144 1.07 36.42 -8.48
N GLY A 145 1.88 35.69 -9.25
CA GLY A 145 3.32 35.73 -9.48
C GLY A 145 3.79 34.28 -9.67
N LEU A 146 3.64 33.73 -10.88
CA LEU A 146 4.49 32.66 -11.40
C LEU A 146 4.62 32.87 -12.91
N LEU A 147 5.84 33.21 -13.32
CA LEU A 147 6.26 33.35 -14.71
C LEU A 147 6.49 31.95 -15.30
N LEU A 148 5.83 31.67 -16.42
CA LEU A 148 6.33 30.77 -17.47
C LEU A 148 6.59 31.61 -18.72
#